data_AF-A0AB36AE61-F1
#
_entry.id   AF-A0AB36AE61-F1
#
_cell.length_a   1.000
_cell.length_b   1.000
_cell.length_c   1.000
_cell.angle_alpha   90.00
_cell.angle_beta   90.00
_cell.angle_gamma   90.00
#
_symmetry.space_group_name_H-M   'P 1'
#
loop_
_entity.id
_entity.type
_entity.pdbx_description
1 polymer ?
#
loop_
_entity_poly.entity_id
_entity_poly.type
_entity_poly.pdbx_seq_one_letter_code
_entity_poly.pdbx_strand_id
1 'polypeptide(L)'
;HFFKSITFDNGKEFAGWREIANQFDLHTYFAEVGAPNQRGLNENNNGLLRRDGLTKQLDFRNLPDELVTQLMSKRNNLPRKSLGYRTPYEVFMSYVTDEQLFSF
;
A
#
# COMPACT_ATOMS: atom_id res chain seq x y z
N HIS A 1 10.87 -7.87 11.25
CA HIS A 1 9.80 -6.99 10.72
C HIS A 1 9.86 -6.92 9.19
N PHE A 2 8.70 -6.99 8.52
CA PHE A 2 8.63 -6.89 7.04
C PHE A 2 8.80 -5.45 6.54
N PHE A 3 8.19 -4.52 7.26
CA PHE A 3 8.21 -3.10 6.93
C PHE A 3 9.23 -2.39 7.82
N LYS A 4 9.99 -1.47 7.23
CA LYS A 4 11.02 -0.65 7.94
C LYS A 4 10.58 0.80 8.09
N SER A 5 9.68 1.25 7.22
CA SER A 5 9.19 2.62 7.24
C SER A 5 7.83 2.75 6.56
N ILE A 6 7.14 3.86 6.84
CA ILE A 6 5.89 4.26 6.18
C ILE A 6 6.00 5.73 5.78
N THR A 7 5.53 6.07 4.58
CA THR A 7 5.45 7.45 4.09
C THR A 7 3.98 7.87 4.00
N PHE A 8 3.61 8.89 4.77
CA PHE A 8 2.26 9.46 4.83
C PHE A 8 2.12 10.70 3.93
N ASP A 9 0.88 11.04 3.58
CA ASP A 9 0.56 12.42 3.19
C ASP A 9 0.15 13.21 4.45
N ASN A 10 -0.15 14.49 4.28
CA ASN A 10 -0.57 15.37 5.36
C ASN A 10 -2.09 15.29 5.63
N GLY A 11 -2.74 14.17 5.28
CA GLY A 11 -4.13 13.89 5.57
C GLY A 11 -4.39 13.76 7.07
N LYS A 12 -5.53 14.27 7.54
CA LYS A 12 -5.92 14.21 8.96
C LYS A 12 -6.26 12.79 9.41
N GLU A 13 -6.64 11.93 8.47
CA GLU A 13 -6.87 10.50 8.68
C GLU A 13 -5.61 9.78 9.22
N PHE A 14 -4.42 10.34 9.01
CA PHE A 14 -3.16 9.81 9.51
C PHE A 14 -2.68 10.46 10.81
N ALA A 15 -3.53 11.21 11.53
CA ALA A 15 -3.14 11.84 12.80
C ALA A 15 -2.60 10.84 13.84
N GLY A 16 -3.02 9.58 13.78
CA GLY A 16 -2.57 8.47 14.63
C GLY A 16 -1.28 7.77 14.17
N TRP A 17 -0.44 8.42 13.36
CA TRP A 17 0.77 7.81 12.82
C TRP A 17 1.81 7.45 13.88
N ARG A 18 1.85 8.19 15.01
CA ARG A 18 2.83 7.98 16.08
C ARG A 18 2.58 6.68 16.82
N GLU A 19 1.32 6.35 17.06
CA GLU A 19 0.88 5.13 17.72
C GLU A 19 1.33 3.91 16.89
N ILE A 20 1.10 3.96 15.57
CA ILE A 20 1.53 2.92 14.63
C ILE A 20 3.06 2.80 14.61
N ALA A 21 3.76 3.94 14.51
CA ALA A 21 5.23 3.96 14.46
C ALA A 21 5.85 3.32 15.71
N ASN A 22 5.34 3.66 16.89
CA ASN A 22 5.84 3.16 18.17
C ASN A 22 5.50 1.68 18.40
N GLN A 23 4.30 1.25 18.00
CA GLN A 23 3.87 -0.14 18.17
C GLN A 23 4.72 -1.10 17.33
N PHE A 24 5.16 -0.68 16.13
CA PHE A 24 5.82 -1.54 15.17
C PHE A 24 7.29 -1.17 14.91
N ASP A 25 7.84 -0.22 15.66
CA ASP A 25 9.21 0.32 15.50
C ASP A 25 9.52 0.74 14.05
N LEU A 26 8.64 1.56 13.47
CA LEU A 26 8.72 1.98 12.07
C LEU A 26 9.20 3.42 11.95
N HIS A 27 10.12 3.68 11.02
CA HIS A 27 10.43 5.05 10.61
C HIS A 27 9.26 5.67 9.84
N THR A 28 8.94 6.93 10.13
CA THR A 28 7.83 7.63 9.48
C THR A 28 8.29 8.85 8.73
N TYR A 29 7.82 8.99 7.49
CA TYR A 29 8.11 10.11 6.61
C TYR A 29 6.82 10.77 6.14
N PHE A 30 6.89 12.04 5.76
CA PHE A 30 5.76 12.80 5.21
C PHE A 30 6.15 13.41 3.88
N ALA A 31 5.23 13.38 2.92
CA ALA A 31 5.37 14.16 1.70
C ALA A 31 5.31 15.67 2.01
N GLU A 32 6.09 16.47 1.29
CA GLU A 32 6.09 17.91 1.38
C GLU A 32 4.70 18.49 1.03
N VAL A 33 4.36 19.61 1.69
CA VAL A 33 3.09 20.30 1.46
C VAL A 33 3.05 20.80 0.01
N GLY A 34 2.02 20.41 -0.72
CA GLY A 34 1.85 20.78 -2.13
C GLY A 34 2.70 19.97 -3.12
N ALA A 35 3.35 18.88 -2.69
CA ALA A 35 4.21 18.04 -3.54
C ALA A 35 3.62 16.63 -3.77
N PRO A 36 2.46 16.48 -4.46
CA PRO A 36 1.83 15.17 -4.71
C PRO A 36 2.72 14.24 -5.54
N ASN A 37 3.66 14.78 -6.33
CA ASN A 37 4.63 14.04 -7.12
C ASN A 37 5.58 13.18 -6.27
N GLN A 38 5.85 13.54 -5.00
CA GLN A 38 6.63 12.71 -4.07
C GLN A 38 5.93 11.37 -3.74
N ARG A 39 4.66 11.24 -4.11
CA ARG A 39 3.84 10.03 -3.98
C ARG A 39 3.27 9.56 -5.32
N GLY A 40 3.92 9.86 -6.43
CA GLY A 40 3.42 9.52 -7.77
C GLY A 40 3.03 8.04 -7.95
N LEU A 41 3.74 7.12 -7.31
CA LEU A 41 3.40 5.70 -7.33
C LEU A 41 2.09 5.38 -6.58
N ASN A 42 1.84 6.03 -5.45
CA ASN A 42 0.60 5.85 -4.69
C ASN A 42 -0.60 6.34 -5.52
N GLU A 43 -0.49 7.54 -6.12
CA GLU A 43 -1.56 8.09 -6.96
C GLU A 43 -1.86 7.22 -8.18
N ASN A 44 -0.82 6.66 -8.82
CA ASN A 44 -0.99 5.71 -9.90
C ASN A 44 -1.73 4.43 -9.44
N ASN A 45 -1.37 3.87 -8.29
CA ASN A 45 -2.05 2.70 -7.74
C ASN A 45 -3.51 2.98 -7.38
N ASN A 46 -3.78 4.13 -6.74
CA ASN A 46 -5.15 4.57 -6.44
C ASN A 46 -5.98 4.76 -7.71
N GLY A 47 -5.39 5.33 -8.77
CA GLY A 47 -6.02 5.45 -10.08
C GLY A 47 -6.43 4.09 -10.66
N LEU A 48 -5.62 3.06 -10.44
CA LEU A 48 -5.91 1.73 -10.93
C LEU A 48 -6.99 1.02 -10.10
N LEU A 49 -6.99 1.18 -8.78
CA LEU A 49 -8.06 0.67 -7.91
C LEU A 49 -9.43 1.27 -8.29
N ARG A 50 -9.45 2.54 -8.69
CA ARG A 50 -10.66 3.21 -9.21
C ARG A 50 -11.17 2.59 -10.51
N ARG A 51 -10.28 2.17 -11.40
CA ARG A 51 -10.65 1.43 -12.63
C ARG A 51 -11.20 0.04 -12.33
N ASP A 52 -10.78 -0.55 -11.21
CA ASP A 52 -11.21 -1.87 -10.78
C ASP A 52 -12.50 -1.86 -9.91
N GLY A 53 -13.15 -0.69 -9.75
CA GLY A 53 -14.48 -0.59 -9.14
C GLY A 53 -14.56 0.25 -7.86
N LEU A 54 -13.42 0.66 -7.29
CA LEU A 54 -13.38 1.55 -6.12
C LEU A 54 -13.50 3.02 -6.56
N THR A 55 -14.65 3.38 -7.12
CA THR A 55 -14.91 4.74 -7.63
C THR A 55 -14.84 5.76 -6.50
N LYS A 56 -14.60 7.04 -6.83
CA LYS A 56 -14.44 8.10 -5.82
C LYS A 56 -15.71 8.33 -4.99
N GLN A 57 -16.87 8.02 -5.55
CA GLN A 57 -18.18 8.22 -4.91
C GLN A 57 -18.60 7.04 -4.03
N LEU A 58 -17.89 5.91 -4.11
CA LEU A 58 -18.19 4.74 -3.31
C LEU A 58 -17.84 5.01 -1.84
N ASP A 59 -18.78 4.73 -0.95
CA ASP A 59 -18.55 4.83 0.49
C ASP A 59 -17.74 3.62 0.97
N PHE A 60 -16.51 3.89 1.41
CA PHE A 60 -15.59 2.84 1.84
C PHE A 60 -15.87 2.32 3.25
N ARG A 61 -16.76 2.96 4.03
CA ARG A 61 -17.06 2.56 5.42
C ARG A 61 -17.72 1.18 5.52
N ASN A 62 -18.43 0.77 4.47
CA ASN A 62 -19.19 -0.48 4.43
C ASN A 62 -18.76 -1.37 3.25
N LEU A 63 -17.50 -1.25 2.81
CA LEU A 63 -16.97 -2.13 1.77
C LEU A 63 -16.91 -3.57 2.30
N PRO A 64 -17.45 -4.56 1.57
CA PRO A 64 -17.30 -5.96 1.96
C PRO A 64 -15.84 -6.37 1.96
N ASP A 65 -15.37 -7.01 3.03
CA ASP A 65 -13.99 -7.52 3.14
C ASP A 65 -13.62 -8.46 1.99
N GLU A 66 -14.60 -9.24 1.51
CA GLU A 66 -14.43 -10.12 0.35
C GLU A 66 -14.07 -9.31 -0.91
N LEU A 67 -14.76 -8.20 -1.16
CA LEU A 67 -14.48 -7.33 -2.31
C LEU A 67 -13.07 -6.73 -2.20
N VAL A 68 -12.68 -6.27 -1.01
CA VAL A 68 -11.34 -5.72 -0.76
C VAL A 68 -10.27 -6.79 -1.02
N THR A 69 -10.49 -8.02 -0.52
CA THR A 69 -9.57 -9.15 -0.69
C THR A 69 -9.44 -9.57 -2.15
N GLN A 70 -10.55 -9.65 -2.87
CA GLN A 70 -10.57 -9.98 -4.31
C GLN A 70 -9.81 -8.92 -5.11
N LEU A 71 -10.03 -7.63 -4.83
CA LEU A 71 -9.30 -6.54 -5.47
C LEU A 71 -7.81 -6.60 -5.16
N MET A 72 -7.42 -6.76 -3.89
CA MET A 72 -6.01 -6.89 -3.50
C MET A 72 -5.33 -8.07 -4.21
N SER A 73 -5.96 -9.25 -4.18
CA SER A 73 -5.44 -10.45 -4.84
C SER A 73 -5.27 -10.24 -6.34
N LYS A 74 -6.28 -9.68 -7.03
CA LYS A 74 -6.21 -9.35 -8.45
C LYS A 74 -5.04 -8.42 -8.75
N ARG A 75 -4.86 -7.35 -7.97
CA ARG A 75 -3.82 -6.33 -8.22
C ARG A 75 -2.41 -6.84 -7.96
N ASN A 76 -2.23 -7.64 -6.92
CA ASN A 76 -0.94 -8.18 -6.50
C ASN A 76 -0.48 -9.35 -7.37
N ASN A 77 -1.41 -10.05 -8.02
CA ASN A 77 -1.13 -11.11 -8.98
C ASN A 77 -1.15 -10.65 -10.45
N LEU A 78 -1.34 -9.35 -10.74
CA LEU A 78 -1.33 -8.83 -12.11
C LEU A 78 0.11 -8.48 -12.55
N PRO A 79 0.63 -9.08 -13.63
CA PRO A 79 1.93 -8.75 -14.20
C PRO A 79 2.11 -7.25 -14.50
N ARG A 80 3.27 -6.70 -14.15
CA ARG A 80 3.61 -5.29 -14.44
C ARG A 80 4.77 -5.19 -15.41
N LYS A 81 4.60 -4.42 -16.49
CA LYS A 81 5.70 -4.12 -17.43
C LYS A 81 6.91 -3.50 -16.71
N SER A 82 6.68 -2.63 -15.72
CA SER A 82 7.75 -2.00 -14.92
C SER A 82 8.53 -2.99 -14.04
N LEU A 83 8.01 -4.20 -13.82
CA LEU A 83 8.67 -5.28 -13.06
C LEU A 83 9.21 -6.38 -13.98
N GLY A 84 9.33 -6.11 -15.28
CA GLY A 84 9.72 -7.13 -16.27
C GLY A 84 8.67 -8.22 -16.42
N TYR A 85 7.39 -7.85 -16.36
CA TYR A 85 6.23 -8.75 -16.43
C TYR A 85 6.10 -9.76 -15.29
N ARG A 86 6.83 -9.58 -14.19
CA ARG A 86 6.55 -10.24 -12.91
C ARG A 86 5.39 -9.57 -12.19
N THR A 87 4.74 -10.32 -11.30
CA THR A 87 3.68 -9.80 -10.43
C THR A 87 4.28 -9.03 -9.23
N PRO A 88 3.58 -8.03 -8.68
CA PRO A 88 4.00 -7.38 -7.44
C PRO A 88 4.24 -8.38 -6.30
N TYR A 89 3.41 -9.43 -6.21
CA TYR A 89 3.55 -10.48 -5.22
C TYR A 89 4.88 -11.26 -5.38
N GLU A 90 5.19 -11.74 -6.59
CA GLU A 90 6.46 -12.44 -6.87
C GLU A 90 7.67 -11.59 -6.50
N VAL A 91 7.66 -10.32 -6.91
CA VAL A 91 8.77 -9.41 -6.62
C VAL A 91 8.87 -9.15 -5.12
N PHE A 92 7.75 -8.92 -4.43
CA PHE A 92 7.76 -8.73 -2.98
C PHE A 92 8.34 -9.94 -2.26
N MET A 93 7.87 -11.14 -2.58
CA MET A 93 8.36 -12.38 -1.96
C MET A 93 9.85 -12.63 -2.21
N SER A 94 10.42 -12.16 -3.33
CA SER A 94 11.86 -12.27 -3.57
C SER A 94 12.74 -11.42 -2.62
N TYR A 95 12.15 -10.43 -1.95
CA TYR A 95 12.84 -9.61 -0.93
C TYR A 95 12.55 -10.06 0.50
N VAL A 96 11.64 -11.01 0.68
CA VAL A 96 11.31 -11.56 2.01
C VAL A 96 12.35 -12.61 2.35
N THR A 97 12.96 -12.47 3.53
CA THR A 97 13.93 -13.43 4.06
C THR A 97 13.24 -14.55 4.84
N ASP A 98 13.89 -15.71 4.94
CA ASP A 98 13.38 -16.84 5.73
C ASP A 98 13.15 -16.46 7.20
N GLU A 99 14.05 -15.66 7.78
CA GLU A 99 13.92 -15.14 9.15
C GLU A 99 12.63 -14.33 9.35
N GLN A 100 12.24 -13.53 8.35
CA GLN A 100 10.99 -12.78 8.40
C GLN A 100 9.77 -13.70 8.32
N LEU A 101 9.84 -14.81 7.57
CA LEU A 101 8.75 -15.78 7.47
C LEU A 101 8.53 -16.56 8.77
N PHE A 102 9.59 -16.91 9.49
CA PHE A 102 9.51 -17.62 10.77
C PHE A 102 9.04 -16.76 11.95
N SER A 103 9.05 -15.43 11.79
CA SER A 103 8.58 -14.48 12.81
C SER A 103 7.07 -14.25 12.82
N PHE A 104 6.30 -15.02 12.05
CA PHE A 104 4.83 -14.99 11.95
C PHE A 104 4.18 -16.24 12.53
#